data_AF-A0A7V3FW33-F1
#
_entry.id   AF-A0A7V3FW33-F1
#
_cell.length_a   1.000
_cell.length_b   1.000
_cell.length_c   1.000
_cell.angle_alpha   90.00
_cell.angle_beta   90.00
_cell.angle_gamma   90.00
#
_symmetry.space_group_name_H-M   'P 1'
#
loop_
_entity.id
_entity.type
_entity.pdbx_description
1 polymer ?
#
loop_
_entity_poly.entity_id
_entity_poly.type
_entity_poly.pdbx_seq_one_letter_code
_entity_poly.pdbx_strand_id
1 'polypeptide(L)'
;MNSNKVEEKLYDVSLLNGKPLNTAENISEYKARTNLKDNLILLEEHVKKIPLIAQGEKVFVHAGNNGVDITLEAITRQAGYLGDIISVQALNKIYKAKVLDKYNLALVE
;
A
#
# COMPACT_ATOMS: atom_id res chain seq x y z
N MET A 1 -17.46 -2.78 -6.27
CA MET A 1 -17.26 -1.90 -7.44
C MET A 1 -16.42 -2.65 -8.45
N ASN A 2 -17.04 -3.08 -9.55
CA ASN A 2 -16.34 -3.75 -10.67
C ASN A 2 -15.44 -2.72 -11.38
N SER A 3 -14.12 -2.88 -11.29
CA SER A 3 -13.13 -1.89 -11.74
C SER A 3 -12.17 -2.47 -12.77
N ASN A 4 -12.65 -2.87 -13.94
CA ASN A 4 -11.75 -3.11 -15.08
C ASN A 4 -11.59 -1.79 -15.85
N LYS A 5 -10.91 -0.80 -15.22
CA LYS A 5 -10.53 0.47 -15.85
C LYS A 5 -9.17 0.42 -16.56
N VAL A 6 -8.53 -0.75 -16.52
CA VAL A 6 -7.20 -0.99 -17.08
C VAL A 6 -7.26 -2.28 -17.86
N GLU A 7 -6.56 -2.31 -18.99
CA GLU A 7 -6.45 -3.46 -19.89
C GLU A 7 -4.97 -3.73 -20.16
N GLU A 8 -4.57 -4.99 -20.16
CA GLU A 8 -3.22 -5.41 -20.53
C GLU A 8 -3.13 -5.60 -22.04
N LYS A 9 -2.13 -4.97 -22.67
CA LYS A 9 -1.84 -5.12 -24.10
C LYS A 9 -0.35 -5.27 -24.33
N LEU A 10 0.01 -6.10 -25.30
CA LEU A 10 1.36 -6.14 -25.83
C LEU A 10 1.59 -4.85 -26.64
N TYR A 11 2.67 -4.14 -26.33
CA TYR A 11 3.02 -2.89 -27.01
C TYR A 11 4.54 -2.76 -27.13
N ASP A 12 5.01 -2.13 -28.22
CA ASP A 12 6.44 -1.83 -28.40
C ASP A 12 6.85 -0.65 -27.51
N VAL A 13 7.69 -0.94 -26.52
CA VAL A 13 8.15 0.04 -25.52
C VAL A 13 9.34 0.87 -25.99
N SER A 14 9.93 0.56 -27.14
CA SER A 14 11.18 1.17 -27.64
C SER A 14 11.04 2.68 -27.92
N LEU A 15 9.82 3.15 -28.15
CA LEU A 15 9.49 4.55 -28.44
C LEU A 15 8.91 5.29 -27.22
N LEU A 16 8.78 4.62 -26.07
CA LEU A 16 8.19 5.23 -24.87
C LEU A 16 9.23 6.04 -24.09
N ASN A 17 8.89 7.28 -23.81
CA ASN A 17 9.65 8.15 -22.91
C ASN A 17 9.14 7.96 -21.47
N GLY A 18 9.46 6.83 -20.85
CA GLY A 18 9.08 6.55 -19.46
C GLY A 18 9.11 5.05 -19.13
N LYS A 19 8.94 4.72 -17.85
CA LYS A 19 8.86 3.32 -17.41
C LYS A 19 7.42 2.85 -17.41
N PRO A 20 7.02 1.90 -18.27
CA PRO A 20 5.67 1.35 -18.26
C PRO A 20 5.42 0.56 -16.97
N LEU A 21 4.22 0.70 -16.44
CA LEU A 21 3.76 -0.11 -15.32
C LEU A 21 3.57 -1.54 -15.82
N ASN A 22 4.23 -2.51 -15.20
CA ASN A 22 4.16 -3.92 -15.60
C ASN A 22 3.22 -4.72 -14.69
N THR A 23 2.80 -5.88 -15.18
CA THR A 23 1.88 -6.81 -14.51
C THR A 23 2.36 -7.37 -13.17
N ALA A 24 3.66 -7.25 -12.89
CA ALA A 24 4.22 -7.63 -11.59
C ALA A 24 3.76 -6.68 -10.47
N GLU A 25 3.34 -5.46 -10.82
CA GLU A 25 2.86 -4.47 -9.86
C GLU A 25 1.34 -4.55 -9.71
N ASN A 26 0.86 -4.73 -8.48
CA ASN A 26 -0.56 -4.76 -8.17
C ASN A 26 -1.17 -3.37 -8.40
N ILE A 27 -1.77 -3.15 -9.57
CA ILE A 27 -2.38 -1.89 -10.02
C ILE A 27 -3.37 -1.32 -8.99
N SER A 28 -4.01 -2.17 -8.19
CA SER A 28 -4.95 -1.75 -7.15
C SER A 28 -4.31 -0.90 -6.04
N GLU A 29 -2.98 -0.98 -5.89
CA GLU A 29 -2.21 -0.17 -4.94
C GLU A 29 -1.87 1.22 -5.48
N TYR A 30 -2.29 1.56 -6.69
CA TYR A 30 -1.96 2.81 -7.36
C TYR A 30 -3.19 3.67 -7.65
N LYS A 31 -3.01 4.99 -7.60
CA LYS A 31 -3.97 5.96 -8.14
C LYS A 31 -3.32 6.85 -9.17
N ALA A 32 -4.11 7.29 -10.15
CA ALA A 32 -3.68 8.29 -11.10
C ALA A 32 -3.30 9.60 -10.39
N ARG A 33 -2.24 10.25 -10.86
CA ARG A 33 -1.83 11.59 -10.38
C ARG A 33 -2.72 12.69 -10.97
N THR A 34 -3.21 12.48 -12.18
CA THR A 34 -4.01 13.41 -12.97
C THR A 34 -5.15 12.66 -13.67
N ASN A 35 -6.02 13.38 -14.36
CA ASN A 35 -6.93 12.75 -15.31
C ASN A 35 -6.12 12.15 -16.47
N LEU A 36 -6.38 10.88 -16.77
CA LEU A 36 -5.75 10.14 -17.86
C LEU A 36 -6.73 10.03 -19.02
N LYS A 37 -6.19 10.02 -20.24
CA LYS A 37 -7.00 9.80 -21.45
C LYS A 37 -7.21 8.30 -21.66
N ASP A 38 -8.30 7.96 -22.34
CA ASP A 38 -8.54 6.60 -22.79
C ASP A 38 -7.42 6.12 -23.73
N ASN A 39 -7.10 4.83 -23.66
CA ASN A 39 -6.01 4.19 -24.42
C ASN A 39 -4.60 4.75 -24.17
N LEU A 40 -4.40 5.49 -23.07
CA LEU A 40 -3.07 5.90 -22.65
C LEU A 40 -2.32 4.72 -22.02
N ILE A 41 -1.05 4.55 -22.38
CA ILE A 41 -0.16 3.59 -21.73
C ILE A 41 0.16 4.10 -20.32
N LEU A 42 -0.07 3.27 -19.30
CA LEU A 42 0.25 3.60 -17.93
C LEU A 42 1.77 3.57 -17.72
N LEU A 43 2.32 4.72 -17.35
CA LEU A 43 3.72 4.90 -16.99
C LEU A 43 3.79 5.20 -15.49
N GLU A 44 4.93 4.92 -14.86
CA GLU A 44 5.12 5.18 -13.43
C GLU A 44 4.86 6.65 -13.05
N GLU A 45 5.20 7.61 -13.92
CA GLU A 45 4.92 9.03 -13.65
C GLU A 45 3.41 9.35 -13.60
N HIS A 46 2.56 8.55 -14.25
CA HIS A 46 1.12 8.77 -14.29
C HIS A 46 0.42 8.33 -13.00
N VAL A 47 1.09 7.51 -12.19
CA VAL A 47 0.51 6.91 -11.00
C VAL A 47 1.31 7.22 -9.73
N LYS A 48 0.66 7.05 -8.59
CA LYS A 48 1.32 7.04 -7.28
C LYS A 48 0.70 5.96 -6.42
N LYS A 49 1.53 5.34 -5.59
CA LYS A 49 1.03 4.39 -4.61
C LYS A 49 0.03 5.05 -3.67
N ILE A 50 -1.00 4.31 -3.32
CA ILE A 50 -2.01 4.68 -2.33
C ILE A 50 -1.51 4.15 -1.00
N PRO A 51 -1.26 5.00 0.00
CA PRO A 51 -0.96 4.51 1.33
C PRO A 51 -2.17 3.71 1.81
N LEU A 52 -1.93 2.46 2.20
CA LEU A 52 -2.97 1.60 2.72
C LEU A 52 -3.47 2.15 4.06
N ILE A 53 -2.54 2.67 4.85
CA ILE A 53 -2.78 3.28 6.15
C ILE A 53 -2.28 4.73 6.15
N ALA A 54 -3.09 5.64 6.67
CA ALA A 54 -2.73 7.05 6.84
C ALA A 54 -2.20 7.32 8.25
N GLN A 55 -1.49 8.44 8.45
CA GLN A 55 -1.07 8.89 9.78
C GLN A 55 -2.27 9.24 10.65
N GLY A 56 -2.25 8.84 11.93
CA GLY A 56 -3.32 9.08 12.89
C GLY A 56 -4.48 8.10 12.82
N GLU A 57 -4.42 7.09 11.95
CA GLU A 57 -5.43 6.05 11.87
C GLU A 57 -5.31 5.07 13.05
N LYS A 58 -6.48 4.61 13.52
CA LYS A 58 -6.59 3.52 14.49
C LYS A 58 -6.44 2.20 13.77
N VAL A 59 -5.55 1.36 14.30
CA VAL A 59 -5.20 0.06 13.74
C VAL A 59 -5.03 -0.97 14.86
N PHE A 60 -5.05 -2.24 14.48
CA PHE A 60 -4.79 -3.39 15.35
C PHE A 60 -3.39 -3.90 15.09
N VAL A 61 -2.61 -4.03 16.15
CA VAL A 61 -1.28 -4.62 16.13
C VAL A 61 -1.36 -6.01 16.75
N HIS A 62 -1.00 -7.01 15.98
CA HIS A 62 -0.95 -8.41 16.38
C HIS A 62 0.46 -8.76 16.80
N ALA A 63 0.59 -9.33 17.98
CA ALA A 63 1.84 -9.83 18.54
C ALA A 63 1.59 -11.24 19.06
N GLY A 64 2.25 -12.23 18.47
CA GLY A 64 2.02 -13.61 18.86
C GLY A 64 3.21 -14.51 18.55
N ASN A 65 3.42 -15.48 19.42
CA ASN A 65 4.37 -16.56 19.20
C ASN A 65 3.85 -17.83 19.89
N ASN A 66 4.09 -19.00 19.31
CA ASN A 66 3.73 -20.31 19.88
C ASN A 66 2.25 -20.44 20.32
N GLY A 67 1.31 -19.98 19.49
CA GLY A 67 -0.14 -20.23 19.69
C GLY A 67 -0.87 -19.23 20.58
N VAL A 68 -0.19 -18.19 21.06
CA VAL A 68 -0.82 -17.02 21.71
C VAL A 68 -0.78 -15.86 20.72
N ASP A 69 -1.94 -15.23 20.46
CA ASP A 69 -2.05 -13.99 19.69
C ASP A 69 -2.60 -12.89 20.59
N ILE A 70 -1.87 -11.77 20.67
CA ILE A 70 -2.22 -10.58 21.44
C ILE A 70 -2.52 -9.48 20.44
N THR A 71 -3.74 -8.94 20.50
CA THR A 71 -4.15 -7.79 19.68
C THR A 71 -4.19 -6.52 20.52
N LEU A 72 -3.57 -5.46 20.02
CA LEU A 72 -3.49 -4.15 20.67
C LEU A 72 -4.04 -3.07 19.73
N GLU A 73 -4.89 -2.18 20.24
CA GLU A 73 -5.24 -0.97 19.51
C GLU A 73 -4.08 0.04 19.54
N ALA A 74 -3.72 0.55 18.37
CA ALA A 74 -2.65 1.52 18.21
C ALA A 74 -3.05 2.65 17.26
N ILE A 75 -2.35 3.77 17.35
CA ILE A 75 -2.49 4.89 16.43
C ILE A 75 -1.23 4.99 15.58
N THR A 76 -1.39 5.07 14.26
CA THR A 76 -0.26 5.20 13.34
C THR A 76 0.40 6.57 13.44
N ARG A 77 1.73 6.59 13.39
CA ARG A 77 2.51 7.84 13.43
C ARG A 77 2.96 8.33 12.06
N GLN A 78 2.81 7.50 11.03
CA GLN A 78 3.16 7.79 9.64
C GLN A 78 2.24 6.98 8.70
N ALA A 79 2.18 7.39 7.44
CA ALA A 79 1.53 6.59 6.41
C ALA A 79 2.32 5.29 6.13
N GLY A 80 1.64 4.24 5.68
CA GLY A 80 2.25 2.96 5.34
C GLY A 80 1.61 2.30 4.13
N TYR A 81 2.44 1.67 3.30
CA TYR A 81 2.01 0.80 2.21
C TYR A 81 2.00 -0.66 2.67
N LEU A 82 1.39 -1.54 1.89
CA LEU A 82 1.37 -2.97 2.17
C LEU A 82 2.80 -3.49 2.33
N GLY A 83 3.07 -4.18 3.44
CA GLY A 83 4.38 -4.75 3.75
C GLY A 83 5.40 -3.79 4.38
N ASP A 84 5.11 -2.49 4.44
CA ASP A 84 5.99 -1.51 5.10
C ASP A 84 6.05 -1.75 6.61
N ILE A 85 7.18 -1.41 7.23
CA ILE A 85 7.30 -1.31 8.68
C ILE A 85 7.11 0.15 9.09
N ILE A 86 6.04 0.40 9.84
CA ILE A 86 5.68 1.75 10.31
C ILE A 86 5.72 1.86 11.83
N SER A 87 5.87 3.09 12.31
CA SER A 87 5.75 3.39 13.74
C SER A 87 4.31 3.61 14.16
N VAL A 88 3.92 2.95 15.25
CA VAL A 88 2.59 3.06 15.86
C VAL A 88 2.73 3.34 17.36
N GLN A 89 1.74 3.98 17.95
CA GLN A 89 1.71 4.30 19.37
C GLN A 89 0.55 3.56 20.06
N ALA A 90 0.86 2.80 21.10
CA ALA A 90 -0.11 2.12 21.96
C ALA A 90 0.36 2.20 23.41
N LEU A 91 -0.55 2.37 24.37
CA LEU A 91 -0.23 2.35 25.81
C LEU A 91 0.94 3.28 26.20
N ASN A 92 1.00 4.47 25.60
CA ASN A 92 2.09 5.45 25.75
C ASN A 92 3.49 5.00 25.30
N LYS A 93 3.60 3.87 24.60
CA LYS A 93 4.84 3.38 23.98
C LYS A 93 4.73 3.40 22.46
N ILE A 94 5.89 3.54 21.80
CA ILE A 94 6.00 3.44 20.34
C ILE A 94 6.52 2.05 19.98
N TYR A 95 5.90 1.44 18.98
CA TYR A 95 6.26 0.14 18.43
C TYR A 95 6.55 0.25 16.93
N LYS A 96 7.25 -0.74 16.40
CA LYS A 96 7.42 -0.97 14.97
C LYS A 96 6.56 -2.14 14.56
N ALA A 97 5.72 -1.93 13.55
CA ALA A 97 4.81 -2.97 13.07
C ALA A 97 4.73 -2.95 11.54
N LYS A 98 4.62 -4.16 10.96
CA LYS A 98 4.50 -4.39 9.52
C LYS A 98 3.04 -4.30 9.09
N VAL A 99 2.76 -3.49 8.07
CA VAL A 99 1.41 -3.36 7.48
C VAL A 99 1.02 -4.65 6.77
N LEU A 100 -0.06 -5.28 7.22
CA LEU A 100 -0.63 -6.47 6.59
C LEU A 100 -1.86 -6.13 5.75
N ASP A 101 -2.71 -5.24 6.24
CA ASP A 101 -3.86 -4.73 5.52
C ASP A 101 -4.27 -3.33 6.03
N LYS A 102 -5.49 -2.87 5.73
CA LYS A 102 -6.02 -1.55 6.11
C LYS A 102 -6.10 -1.33 7.62
N TYR A 103 -6.31 -2.40 8.40
CA TYR A 103 -6.54 -2.31 9.83
C TYR A 103 -5.54 -3.11 10.64
N ASN A 104 -4.89 -4.11 10.06
CA ASN A 104 -4.07 -5.07 10.78
C ASN A 104 -2.58 -4.89 10.47
N LEU A 105 -1.78 -4.88 11.53
CA LEU A 105 -0.32 -4.83 11.47
C LEU A 105 0.27 -5.96 12.33
N ALA A 106 1.41 -6.51 11.92
CA ALA A 106 2.19 -7.45 12.74
C ALA A 106 3.29 -6.72 13.51
N LEU A 107 3.38 -6.92 14.82
CA LEU A 107 4.47 -6.39 15.63
C LEU A 107 5.82 -6.94 15.15
N VAL A 108 6.81 -6.05 15.03
CA VAL A 108 8.20 -6.39 14.71
C VAL A 108 9.10 -6.13 15.91
N GLU A 109 8.93 -4.99 16.59
CA GLU A 109 9.73 -4.54 17.74
C GLU A 109 8.96 -3.57 18.66
#